data_AF-A0A3S3RA85-F1
#
_entry.id   AF-A0A3S3RA85-F1
#
_cell.length_a   1.000
_cell.length_b   1.000
_cell.length_c   1.000
_cell.angle_alpha   90.00
_cell.angle_beta   90.00
_cell.angle_gamma   90.00
#
_symmetry.space_group_name_H-M   'P 1'
#
loop_
_entity.id
_entity.type
_entity.pdbx_description
1 polymer ?
#
loop_
_entity_poly.entity_id
_entity_poly.type
_entity_poly.pdbx_seq_one_letter_code
_entity_poly.pdbx_strand_id
1 'polypeptide(L)' 'SLKRFGVNDYLRHSTVLSARHADADDLAALDLQPGAIVLVTVAVNVTLDGEPIQFAESRFPAERVELRLSAGD' A
#
# COMPACT_ATOMS: atom_id res chain seq x y z
N SER A 1 12.14 17.00 2.23
CA SER A 1 12.77 15.67 2.34
C SER A 1 12.69 15.20 3.78
N LEU A 2 12.47 13.89 3.99
CA LEU A 2 12.49 13.23 5.31
C LEU A 2 13.80 13.46 6.08
N LYS A 3 14.91 13.71 5.36
CA LYS A 3 16.22 14.06 5.94
C LYS A 3 16.18 15.25 6.91
N ARG A 4 15.29 16.22 6.71
CA ARG A 4 15.12 17.38 7.61
C ARG A 4 14.67 16.95 9.02
N PHE A 5 14.07 15.77 9.15
CA PHE A 5 13.58 15.21 10.39
C PHE A 5 14.48 14.08 10.92
N GLY A 6 15.73 13.99 10.45
CA GLY A 6 16.70 12.98 10.89
C GLY A 6 16.59 11.62 10.20
N VAL A 7 15.61 11.41 9.33
CA VAL A 7 15.46 10.16 8.58
C VAL A 7 16.29 10.25 7.30
N ASN A 8 17.50 9.70 7.35
CA ASN A 8 18.46 9.74 6.25
C ASN A 8 18.00 8.94 5.03
N ASP A 9 17.45 7.75 5.29
CA ASP A 9 16.89 6.84 4.30
C ASP A 9 15.91 5.88 4.98
N TYR A 10 15.18 5.09 4.18
CA TYR A 10 14.27 4.07 4.66
C TYR A 10 14.25 2.85 3.74
N LEU A 11 13.91 1.70 4.33
CA LEU A 11 13.69 0.45 3.61
C LEU A 11 12.22 0.05 3.69
N ARG A 12 11.73 -0.65 2.66
CA ARG A 12 10.45 -1.37 2.75
C ARG A 12 10.69 -2.62 3.58
N HIS A 13 10.13 -2.67 4.80
CA HIS A 13 10.22 -3.85 5.64
C HIS A 13 9.25 -4.93 5.17
N SER A 14 7.99 -4.57 4.92
CA SER A 14 6.99 -5.50 4.43
C SER A 14 5.94 -4.81 3.58
N THR A 15 5.39 -5.56 2.63
CA THR A 15 4.15 -5.23 1.93
C THR A 15 3.26 -6.47 1.98
N VAL A 16 2.05 -6.31 2.51
CA VAL A 16 1.01 -7.34 2.48
C VAL A 16 -0.02 -6.94 1.43
N LEU A 17 -0.25 -7.80 0.44
CA LEU A 17 -1.28 -7.63 -0.57
C LEU A 17 -2.47 -8.53 -0.24
N SER A 18 -3.66 -7.97 -0.23
CA SER A 18 -4.93 -8.70 -0.11
C SER A 18 -5.96 -8.17 -1.11
N ALA A 19 -7.09 -8.87 -1.23
CA ALA A 19 -8.24 -8.42 -2.01
C ALA A 19 -9.50 -8.50 -1.13
N ARG A 20 -10.38 -7.51 -1.26
CA ARG A 20 -11.69 -7.50 -0.60
C ARG A 20 -12.73 -6.79 -1.46
N HIS A 21 -14.00 -6.95 -1.14
CA HIS A 21 -15.03 -6.07 -1.71
C HIS A 21 -14.78 -4.62 -1.31
N ALA A 22 -15.05 -3.71 -2.25
CA ALA A 22 -15.05 -2.27 -2.02
C ALA A 22 -16.10 -1.90 -0.96
N ASP A 23 -15.71 -1.07 0.00
CA ASP A 23 -16.65 -0.43 0.91
C ASP A 23 -17.20 0.88 0.32
N ALA A 24 -18.09 1.56 1.05
CA ALA A 24 -18.71 2.79 0.55
C ALA A 24 -17.70 3.90 0.22
N ASP A 25 -16.62 4.00 1.00
CA ASP A 25 -15.58 5.00 0.78
C ASP A 25 -14.76 4.65 -0.47
N ASP A 26 -14.46 3.37 -0.68
CA ASP A 26 -13.79 2.90 -1.88
C ASP A 26 -14.65 3.14 -3.14
N LEU A 27 -15.95 2.85 -3.07
CA LEU A 27 -16.88 3.09 -4.19
C LEU A 27 -16.89 4.57 -4.58
N ALA A 28 -16.96 5.47 -3.59
CA ALA A 28 -16.99 6.91 -3.84
C ALA A 28 -15.64 7.46 -4.30
N ALA A 29 -14.55 7.10 -3.63
CA ALA A 29 -13.22 7.64 -3.89
C ALA A 29 -12.60 7.11 -5.19
N LEU A 30 -12.94 5.88 -5.58
CA LEU A 30 -12.41 5.24 -6.78
C LEU A 30 -13.44 5.19 -7.93
N ASP A 31 -14.65 5.73 -7.75
CA ASP A 31 -15.72 5.70 -8.76
C ASP A 31 -16.01 4.26 -9.25
N LEU A 32 -16.39 3.39 -8.31
CA LEU A 32 -16.62 1.97 -8.57
C LEU A 32 -18.09 1.60 -8.45
N GLN A 33 -18.47 0.52 -9.14
CA GLN A 33 -19.80 -0.06 -9.02
C GLN A 33 -19.91 -0.94 -7.77
N PRO A 34 -21.10 -1.03 -7.14
CA PRO A 34 -21.33 -1.95 -6.03
C PRO A 34 -20.91 -3.38 -6.36
N GLY A 35 -20.24 -4.03 -5.40
CA GLY A 35 -19.71 -5.39 -5.56
C GLY A 35 -18.31 -5.46 -6.17
N ALA A 36 -17.73 -4.34 -6.62
CA ALA A 36 -16.35 -4.27 -7.09
C ALA A 36 -15.35 -4.83 -6.06
N ILE A 37 -14.23 -5.35 -6.56
CA ILE A 37 -13.10 -5.80 -5.74
C ILE A 37 -12.02 -4.72 -5.75
N VAL A 38 -11.45 -4.45 -4.57
CA VAL A 38 -10.25 -3.64 -4.40
C VAL A 38 -9.09 -4.52 -3.96
N LEU A 39 -7.94 -4.28 -4.57
CA LEU A 39 -6.65 -4.77 -4.09
C LEU A 39 -6.16 -3.79 -3.02
N VAL A 40 -5.76 -4.31 -1.86
CA VAL A 40 -5.27 -3.50 -0.74
C VAL A 40 -3.83 -3.89 -0.45
N THR A 41 -2.94 -2.90 -0.47
CA THR A 41 -1.56 -3.09 -0.03
C THR A 41 -1.34 -2.37 1.29
N VAL A 42 -0.90 -3.09 2.30
CA VAL A 42 -0.41 -2.53 3.56
C VAL A 42 1.10 -2.60 3.57
N ALA A 43 1.75 -1.45 3.63
CA ALA A 43 3.20 -1.31 3.63
C ALA A 43 3.72 -0.72 4.95
N VAL A 44 4.80 -1.29 5.46
CA VAL A 44 5.57 -0.74 6.58
C VAL A 44 6.98 -0.40 6.12
N ASN A 45 7.41 0.82 6.42
CA ASN A 45 8.76 1.28 6.15
C ASN A 45 9.48 1.53 7.45
N VAL A 46 10.76 1.21 7.44
CA VAL A 46 11.66 1.35 8.58
C VAL A 46 12.86 2.22 8.22
N THR A 47 13.47 2.86 9.20
CA THR A 47 14.83 3.41 9.04
C THR A 47 15.83 2.29 8.74
N LEU A 48 17.07 2.66 8.42
CA LEU A 48 18.15 1.70 8.23
C LEU A 48 18.45 0.87 9.50
N ASP A 49 18.11 1.41 10.68
CA ASP A 49 18.27 0.73 11.97
C ASP A 49 17.04 -0.13 12.34
N GLY A 50 16.04 -0.23 11.44
CA GLY A 50 14.86 -1.06 11.62
C GLY A 50 13.71 -0.40 12.40
N GLU A 51 13.81 0.89 12.73
CA GLU A 51 12.75 1.60 13.45
C GLU A 51 11.58 1.94 12.50
N PRO A 52 10.33 1.56 12.81
CA PRO A 52 9.17 1.88 11.96
C PRO A 52 8.91 3.38 11.85
N ILE A 53 8.78 3.89 10.62
CA ILE A 53 8.56 5.32 10.35
C ILE A 53 7.32 5.60 9.52
N GLN A 54 6.78 4.60 8.83
CA GLN A 54 5.61 4.78 7.98
C GLN A 54 4.77 3.52 7.94
N PHE A 55 3.47 3.73 8.10
CA PHE A 55 2.41 2.80 7.72
C PHE A 55 1.66 3.41 6.53
N ALA A 56 1.43 2.62 5.50
CA ALA A 56 0.65 3.05 4.34
C ALA A 56 -0.33 1.95 3.92
N GLU A 57 -1.60 2.31 3.78
CA GLU A 57 -2.61 1.48 3.15
C GLU A 57 -3.00 2.14 1.83
N SER A 58 -2.76 1.43 0.72
CA SER A 58 -3.16 1.86 -0.62
C SER A 58 -4.22 0.90 -1.15
N ARG A 59 -5.19 1.44 -1.88
CA ARG A 59 -6.31 0.68 -2.43
C ARG A 59 -6.39 0.92 -3.93
N PHE A 60 -6.47 -0.17 -4.68
CA PHE A 60 -6.50 -0.16 -6.13
C PHE A 60 -7.74 -0.86 -6.64
N PRO A 61 -8.46 -0.29 -7.61
CA PRO A 61 -9.58 -0.96 -8.24
C PRO A 61 -9.08 -2.15 -9.06
N ALA A 62 -9.47 -3.37 -8.68
CA ALA A 62 -8.91 -4.60 -9.25
C ALA A 62 -9.19 -4.76 -10.75
N GLU A 63 -10.26 -4.12 -11.26
CA GLU A 63 -10.62 -4.19 -12.68
C GLU A 63 -9.73 -3.30 -13.58
N ARG A 64 -9.01 -2.32 -13.00
CA ARG A 64 -8.20 -1.35 -13.77
C ARG A 64 -6.70 -1.44 -13.51
N VAL A 65 -6.27 -2.20 -12.50
CA VAL A 65 -4.86 -2.22 -12.04
C VAL A 65 -4.34 -3.65 -11.97
N GLU A 66 -3.17 -3.86 -12.57
CA GLU A 66 -2.36 -5.06 -12.39
C GLU A 66 -1.17 -4.75 -11.47
N LEU A 67 -0.94 -5.60 -10.46
CA LEU A 67 0.24 -5.53 -9.61
C LEU A 67 1.15 -6.72 -9.92
N ARG A 68 2.32 -6.43 -10.48
CA ARG A 68 3.36 -7.45 -10.72
C ARG A 68 4.26 -7.57 -9.50
N LEU A 69 4.29 -8.76 -8.92
CA LEU A 69 5.18 -9.11 -7.82
C LEU A 69 6.29 -10.01 -8.34
N SER A 70 7.52 -9.73 -7.92
CA SER A 70 8.65 -10.63 -8.08
C SER A 70 9.19 -10.94 -6.69
N ALA A 71 9.32 -12.23 -6.37
CA ALA A 71 10.21 -12.62 -5.28
C ALA A 71 11.64 -12.24 -5.71
N GLY A 72 12.45 -11.72 -4.78
CA GLY A 72 13.89 -11.76 -4.98
C GLY A 72 14.32 -13.22 -5.06
N ASP A 73 15.31 -13.51 -5.90
CA ASP A 73 15.92 -14.85 -6.01
C ASP A 73 16.34 -15.42 -4.65
#